data_AF-A0A5B8KX71-F1
#
_entry.id   AF-A0A5B8KX71-F1
#
_cell.length_a   1.000
_cell.length_b   1.000
_cell.length_c   1.000
_cell.angle_alpha   90.00
_cell.angle_beta   90.00
_cell.angle_gamma   90.00
#
_symmetry.space_group_name_H-M   'P 1'
#
loop_
_entity.id
_entity.type
_entity.pdbx_description
1 polymer ?
#
loop_
_entity_poly.entity_id
_entity_poly.type
_entity_poly.pdbx_seq_one_letter_code
_entity_poly.pdbx_strand_id
1 'polypeptide(L)' 'MAAEPKITWMIASEVGDRDGIGVQLLIDGDLVLEIFRDDTKRSREVTLHRVEVPLELSEQTVAMFK' A
#
# COMPACT_ATOMS: atom_id res chain seq x y z
N MET A 1 -19.03 17.85 -13.08
CA MET A 1 -17.72 17.25 -13.41
C MET A 1 -17.31 16.46 -12.19
N ALA A 2 -17.18 15.13 -12.29
CA ALA A 2 -16.66 14.34 -11.19
C ALA A 2 -15.19 14.73 -11.00
N ALA A 3 -14.78 15.01 -9.76
CA ALA A 3 -13.36 15.22 -9.47
C ALA A 3 -12.60 13.92 -9.76
N GLU A 4 -11.43 14.03 -10.36
CA GLU A 4 -10.54 12.88 -10.54
C GLU A 4 -10.08 12.38 -9.16
N PRO A 5 -10.06 11.05 -8.93
CA PRO A 5 -9.70 10.51 -7.64
C PRO A 5 -8.23 10.83 -7.33
N LYS A 6 -7.96 11.35 -6.14
CA LYS A 6 -6.60 11.69 -5.73
C LYS A 6 -5.86 10.44 -5.28
N ILE A 7 -4.92 10.00 -6.09
CA ILE A 7 -4.07 8.83 -5.79
C ILE A 7 -2.82 9.30 -5.07
N THR A 8 -2.42 8.62 -4.00
CA THR A 8 -1.21 8.93 -3.24
C THR A 8 -0.54 7.65 -2.77
N TRP A 9 0.77 7.55 -2.98
CA TRP A 9 1.59 6.49 -2.40
C TRP A 9 2.42 7.04 -1.25
N MET A 10 2.44 6.31 -0.15
CA MET A 10 3.25 6.62 1.02
C MET A 10 4.17 5.45 1.34
N ILE A 11 5.44 5.75 1.59
CA ILE A 11 6.39 4.76 2.08
C ILE A 11 6.38 4.87 3.60
N ALA A 12 6.07 3.75 4.26
CA ALA A 12 6.13 3.62 5.70
C ALA A 12 7.34 2.75 6.04
N SER A 13 8.33 3.34 6.71
CA SER A 13 9.46 2.62 7.31
C SER A 13 9.27 2.72 8.83
N GLU A 14 9.12 1.58 9.51
CA GLU A 14 8.76 1.46 10.93
C GLU A 14 7.38 2.01 11.34
N VAL A 15 6.42 1.12 11.61
CA VAL A 15 5.10 1.46 12.17
C VAL A 15 4.82 0.62 13.43
N GLY A 16 5.61 0.85 14.49
CA GLY A 16 5.34 0.34 15.84
C GLY A 16 6.06 -0.96 16.21
N ASP A 17 5.33 -1.97 16.69
CA ASP A 17 5.86 -3.26 17.19
C ASP A 17 6.47 -4.19 16.11
N ARG A 18 6.45 -3.78 14.83
CA ARG A 18 6.95 -4.58 13.71
C ARG A 18 8.10 -3.85 13.02
N ASP A 19 9.25 -4.53 12.95
CA ASP A 19 10.40 -4.07 12.17
C ASP A 19 10.17 -4.41 10.68
N GLY A 20 10.13 -3.38 9.84
CA GLY A 20 9.82 -3.56 8.43
C GLY A 20 9.56 -2.28 7.63
N ILE A 21 9.39 -2.47 6.31
CA ILE A 21 9.10 -1.42 5.34
C ILE A 21 7.85 -1.79 4.53
N GLY A 22 7.02 -0.80 4.23
CA GLY A 22 5.86 -0.97 3.38
C GLY A 22 5.53 0.23 2.51
N VAL A 23 4.68 -0.01 1.52
CA VAL A 23 4.09 1.00 0.64
C VAL A 23 2.58 0.94 0.81
N GLN A 24 1.99 2.10 1.08
CA GLN A 24 0.56 2.30 1.24
C GLN A 24 0.02 3.08 0.05
N LEU A 25 -1.03 2.56 -0.59
CA LEU A 25 -1.79 3.22 -1.64
C LEU A 25 -3.06 3.81 -1.02
N LEU A 26 -3.24 5.12 -1.22
CA LEU A 26 -4.40 5.87 -0.80
C LEU A 26 -5.14 6.44 -2.01
N ILE A 27 -6.46 6.36 -1.96
CA ILE A 27 -7.35 6.96 -2.96
C ILE A 27 -8.31 7.88 -2.20
N ASP A 28 -8.29 9.17 -2.52
CA ASP A 28 -9.06 10.22 -1.86
C ASP A 28 -8.83 10.30 -0.34
N GLY A 29 -7.64 9.88 0.10
CA GLY A 29 -7.25 9.84 1.51
C GLY A 29 -7.60 8.54 2.24
N ASP A 30 -8.33 7.62 1.61
CA ASP A 30 -8.60 6.29 2.17
C ASP A 30 -7.46 5.33 1.82
N LEU A 31 -6.94 4.59 2.81
CA LEU A 31 -6.02 3.47 2.58
C LEU A 31 -6.79 2.34 1.88
N VAL A 32 -6.35 1.95 0.68
CA VAL A 32 -7.03 0.91 -0.11
C VAL A 32 -6.18 -0.35 -0.28
N LEU A 33 -4.87 -0.20 -0.33
CA LEU A 33 -3.93 -1.31 -0.48
C LEU A 33 -2.63 -0.98 0.27
N GLU A 34 -2.07 -1.98 0.93
CA GLU A 34 -0.79 -1.91 1.60
C GLU A 34 0.05 -3.13 1.19
N ILE A 35 1.33 -2.90 0.91
CA ILE A 35 2.33 -3.95 0.76
C ILE A 35 3.35 -3.75 1.85
N PHE A 36 3.59 -4.76 2.68
CA PHE A 36 4.50 -4.67 3.81
C PHE A 36 5.44 -5.87 3.84
N ARG A 37 6.73 -5.62 4.12
CA ARG A 37 7.69 -6.66 4.49
C ARG A 37 7.97 -6.58 5.97
N ASP A 38 7.62 -7.65 6.65
CA ASP A 38 7.95 -7.87 8.05
C ASP A 38 9.33 -8.57 8.09
N ASP A 39 10.36 -7.85 8.52
CA ASP A 39 11.72 -8.38 8.60
C ASP A 39 11.89 -9.35 9.78
N THR A 40 11.04 -9.22 10.81
CA THR A 40 11.01 -10.14 11.96
C THR A 40 10.49 -11.51 11.54
N LYS A 41 9.39 -11.54 10.78
CA LYS A 41 8.77 -12.78 10.28
C LYS A 41 9.33 -13.24 8.94
N ARG A 42 10.15 -12.42 8.28
CA ARG A 42 10.68 -12.62 6.92
C ARG A 42 9.56 -12.89 5.90
N SER A 43 8.40 -12.26 6.11
CA SER A 43 7.24 -12.38 5.24
C SER A 43 7.03 -11.09 4.45
N ARG A 44 6.34 -11.22 3.31
CA ARG A 44 5.85 -10.09 2.51
C ARG A 44 4.36 -10.28 2.37
N GLU A 45 3.60 -9.31 2.81
CA GLU A 45 2.15 -9.37 2.90
C GLU A 45 1.55 -8.25 2.05
N VAL A 46 0.42 -8.55 1.40
CA VAL A 46 -0.39 -7.57 0.69
C VAL A 46 -1.74 -7.54 1.37
N THR A 47 -2.12 -6.36 1.87
CA THR A 47 -3.39 -6.14 2.56
C THR A 47 -4.27 -5.26 1.68
N LEU A 48 -5.47 -5.77 1.35
CA LEU A 48 -6.50 -5.01 0.65
C LEU A 48 -7.51 -4.49 1.68
N HIS A 49 -7.63 -3.17 1.78
CA HIS A 49 -8.59 -2.50 2.65
C HIS A 49 -9.91 -2.19 1.93
N ARG A 50 -9.91 -2.21 0.60
CA ARG A 50 -11.12 -2.25 -0.24
C ARG A 50 -11.20 -3.59 -0.96
N VAL A 51 -12.43 -4.06 -1.17
CA VAL A 51 -12.71 -5.32 -1.89
C VAL A 51 -12.17 -5.27 -3.31
N GLU A 52 -12.23 -4.10 -3.94
CA GLU A 52 -11.83 -3.88 -5.33
C GLU A 52 -10.84 -2.72 -5.40
N VAL A 53 -9.65 -3.01 -5.94
CA VAL A 53 -8.62 -2.02 -6.25
C VAL A 53 -8.26 -2.21 -7.73
N PRO A 54 -8.19 -1.14 -8.52
CA PRO A 54 -7.79 -1.25 -9.93
C PRO A 54 -6.46 -1.99 -10.06
N LEU A 55 -6.40 -2.92 -11.02
CA LEU A 55 -5.21 -3.75 -11.25
C LEU A 55 -3.97 -2.90 -11.50
N GLU A 56 -4.10 -1.87 -12.33
CA GLU A 56 -2.99 -0.96 -12.67
C GLU A 56 -2.38 -0.30 -11.43
N LEU A 57 -3.20 0.17 -10.48
CA LEU A 57 -2.70 0.76 -9.23
C LEU A 57 -2.05 -0.28 -8.32
N SER A 58 -2.56 -1.52 -8.34
CA SER A 58 -1.97 -2.62 -7.58
C SER A 58 -0.59 -3.00 -8.12
N GLU A 59 -0.46 -3.13 -9.44
CA GLU A 59 0.81 -3.40 -10.12
C GLU A 59 1.82 -2.29 -9.91
N GLN A 60 1.41 -1.02 -10.01
CA GLN A 60 2.26 0.13 -9.70
C GLN A 60 2.75 0.10 -8.25
N THR A 61 1.87 -0.25 -7.30
CA THR A 61 2.26 -0.35 -5.89
C THR A 61 3.26 -1.47 -5.65
N VAL A 62 3.08 -2.64 -6.28
CA VAL A 62 4.07 -3.73 -6.26
C VAL A 62 5.38 -3.29 -6.88
N ALA A 63 5.36 -2.55 -7.99
CA ALA A 63 6.56 -2.06 -8.65
C ALA A 63 7.33 -1.06 -7.79
N MET A 64 6.63 -0.18 -7.04
CA MET A 64 7.27 0.74 -6.09
C MET A 64 7.86 0.03 -4.87
N PHE A 65 7.31 -1.12 -4.49
CA PHE A 65 7.78 -1.91 -3.36
C PHE A 65 9.02 -2.77 -3.67
N LYS A 66 9.22 -3.17 -4.93
CA LYS A 66 10.33 -4.02 -5.39
C LYS A 66 11.66 -3.27 -5.44
#